data_AF-A0A2V9SXH5-F1
#
_entry.id   AF-A0A2V9SXH5-F1
#
_cell.length_a   1.000
_cell.length_b   1.000
_cell.length_c   1.000
_cell.angle_alpha   90.00
_cell.angle_beta   90.00
_cell.angle_gamma   90.00
#
_symmetry.space_group_name_H-M   'P 1'
#
loop_
_entity.id
_entity.type
_entity.pdbx_description
1 polymer ?
#
loop_
_entity_poly.entity_id
_entity_poly.type
_entity_poly.pdbx_seq_one_letter_code
_entity_poly.pdbx_strand_id
1 'polypeptide(L)'
;GALKVELDEVALVSPEQSKEIVDLHEALERLTTLDSRKAQVVELKYFGGLNYDEMADVLKISRVTVRRDWEFARAWLHTGRMTKE
;
A
#
# COMPACT_ATOMS: atom_id res chain seq x y z
N GLY A 1 -0.77 28.62 29.66
CA GLY A 1 -0.92 27.18 29.35
C GLY A 1 -1.04 27.04 27.86
N ALA A 2 -0.06 26.42 27.22
CA ALA A 2 -0.07 26.22 25.77
C ALA A 2 -0.91 24.99 25.45
N LEU A 3 -1.90 25.19 24.59
CA LEU A 3 -2.89 24.21 24.16
C LEU A 3 -2.18 23.06 23.42
N LYS A 4 -2.39 21.85 23.93
CA LYS A 4 -1.99 20.59 23.32
C LYS A 4 -2.81 20.44 22.04
N VAL A 5 -2.17 20.61 20.89
CA VAL A 5 -2.74 20.16 19.62
C VAL A 5 -2.55 18.64 19.60
N GLU A 6 -3.63 17.90 19.81
CA GLU A 6 -3.68 16.47 19.49
C GLU A 6 -3.42 16.35 17.98
N LEU A 7 -2.24 15.85 17.64
CA LEU A 7 -1.90 15.47 16.29
C LEU A 7 -2.79 14.27 15.93
N ASP A 8 -3.87 14.59 15.22
CA ASP A 8 -4.66 13.65 14.43
C ASP A 8 -3.70 12.77 13.61
N GLU A 9 -3.95 11.47 13.61
CA GLU A 9 -3.10 10.34 13.19
C GLU A 9 -2.73 10.33 11.70
N VAL A 10 -2.15 11.42 11.19
CA VAL A 10 -1.44 11.42 9.92
C VAL A 10 -0.15 10.64 10.14
N ALA A 11 -0.20 9.36 9.76
CA ALA A 11 0.90 8.41 9.78
C ALA A 11 2.25 9.14 9.62
N LEU A 12 3.06 9.12 10.69
CA LEU A 12 4.41 9.70 10.70
C LEU A 12 5.27 8.94 9.69
N VAL A 13 5.25 9.39 8.44
CA VAL A 13 6.06 8.84 7.36
C VAL A 13 7.50 9.25 7.64
N SER A 14 8.32 8.31 8.14
CA SER A 14 9.76 8.53 8.29
C SER A 14 10.37 8.92 6.93
N PRO A 15 11.47 9.69 6.89
CA PRO A 15 12.15 10.03 5.63
C PRO A 15 12.57 8.80 4.82
N GLU A 16 12.80 7.65 5.47
CA GLU A 16 13.06 6.37 4.81
C GLU A 16 11.80 5.82 4.12
N GLN A 17 10.65 5.87 4.80
CA GLN A 17 9.33 5.53 4.23
C GLN A 17 8.96 6.48 3.06
N SER A 18 9.44 7.73 3.10
CA SER A 18 9.19 8.73 2.03
C SER A 18 9.89 8.36 0.72
N LYS A 19 11.13 7.87 0.77
CA LYS A 19 11.84 7.34 -0.41
C LYS A 19 11.21 6.04 -0.91
N GLU A 20 10.70 5.20 0.00
CA GLU A 20 9.96 4.01 -0.38
C GLU A 20 8.65 4.35 -1.12
N ILE A 21 7.97 5.43 -0.76
CA ILE A 21 6.73 5.88 -1.41
C ILE A 21 6.97 6.34 -2.85
N VAL A 22 8.07 7.07 -3.12
CA VAL A 22 8.39 7.54 -4.49
C VAL A 22 8.67 6.37 -5.43
N ASP A 23 9.44 5.37 -4.97
CA ASP A 23 9.72 4.17 -5.76
C ASP A 23 8.49 3.24 -5.85
N LEU A 24 7.61 3.27 -4.85
CA LEU A 24 6.34 2.54 -4.85
C LEU A 24 5.39 3.05 -5.93
N HIS A 25 5.32 4.35 -6.21
CA HIS A 25 4.38 4.89 -7.21
C HIS A 25 4.65 4.33 -8.62
N GLU A 26 5.91 4.37 -9.07
CA GLU A 26 6.30 3.85 -10.38
C GLU A 26 6.13 2.32 -10.45
N ALA A 27 6.46 1.61 -9.37
CA ALA A 27 6.25 0.18 -9.29
C ALA A 27 4.75 -0.19 -9.27
N LEU A 28 3.92 0.63 -8.64
CA LEU A 28 2.47 0.47 -8.60
C LEU A 28 1.84 0.69 -9.97
N GLU A 29 2.29 1.66 -10.77
CA GLU A 29 1.81 1.84 -12.15
C GLU A 29 2.08 0.59 -13.01
N ARG A 30 3.28 0.01 -12.88
CA ARG A 30 3.63 -1.26 -13.53
C ARG A 30 2.78 -2.42 -13.03
N LEU A 31 2.56 -2.51 -11.72
CA LEU A 31 1.69 -3.53 -11.12
C LEU A 31 0.25 -3.36 -11.58
N THR A 32 -0.24 -2.13 -11.73
CA THR A 32 -1.61 -1.83 -12.21
C THR A 32 -1.82 -2.32 -13.62
N THR A 33 -0.79 -2.21 -14.46
CA THR A 33 -0.78 -2.72 -15.83
C THR A 33 -0.79 -4.26 -15.87
N LEU A 34 -0.16 -4.91 -14.89
CA LEU A 34 -0.14 -6.37 -14.78
C LEU A 34 -1.43 -6.93 -14.17
N ASP A 35 -1.85 -6.37 -13.04
CA ASP A 35 -3.02 -6.77 -12.27
C ASP A 35 -3.52 -5.57 -11.43
N SER A 36 -4.54 -4.90 -11.96
CA SER A 36 -5.11 -3.72 -11.32
C SER A 36 -5.74 -4.02 -9.95
N ARG A 37 -6.22 -5.25 -9.71
CA ARG A 37 -6.80 -5.62 -8.40
C ARG A 37 -5.72 -5.65 -7.32
N LYS A 38 -4.55 -6.19 -7.63
CA LYS A 38 -3.41 -6.24 -6.70
C LYS A 38 -2.85 -4.86 -6.41
N ALA A 39 -2.82 -3.99 -7.42
CA ALA A 39 -2.47 -2.59 -7.23
C ALA A 39 -3.46 -1.87 -6.29
N GLN A 40 -4.77 -2.04 -6.50
CA GLN A 40 -5.78 -1.45 -5.61
C GLN A 40 -5.65 -1.92 -4.16
N VAL A 41 -5.30 -3.20 -3.91
CA VAL A 41 -5.05 -3.70 -2.55
C VAL A 41 -3.87 -2.97 -1.90
N VAL A 42 -2.79 -2.71 -2.67
CA VAL A 42 -1.65 -1.94 -2.18
C VAL A 42 -2.03 -0.49 -1.91
N GLU A 43 -2.80 0.12 -2.80
CA GLU A 43 -3.25 1.50 -2.63
C GLU A 43 -4.14 1.67 -1.40
N LEU A 44 -5.15 0.82 -1.23
CA LEU A 44 -6.04 0.88 -0.10
C LEU A 44 -5.31 0.64 1.23
N LYS A 45 -4.26 -0.20 1.21
CA LYS A 45 -3.47 -0.48 2.42
C LYS A 45 -2.49 0.63 2.77
N TYR A 46 -1.76 1.16 1.79
CA TYR A 46 -0.73 2.18 2.00
C TYR A 46 -1.28 3.61 1.99
N PHE A 47 -2.13 3.96 1.02
CA PHE A 47 -2.72 5.29 0.90
C PHE A 47 -4.05 5.41 1.64
N GLY A 48 -4.85 4.34 1.64
CA GLY A 48 -6.13 4.35 2.35
C GLY A 48 -6.02 4.05 3.85
N GLY A 49 -4.95 3.36 4.28
CA GLY A 49 -4.82 2.90 5.67
C GLY A 49 -5.80 1.78 6.05
N LEU A 50 -6.52 1.19 5.09
CA LEU A 50 -7.55 0.19 5.35
C LEU A 50 -6.97 -1.13 5.85
N ASN A 51 -7.74 -1.84 6.66
CA ASN A 51 -7.42 -3.20 7.05
C ASN A 51 -7.98 -4.25 6.08
N TYR A 52 -7.55 -5.51 6.20
CA TYR A 52 -7.94 -6.57 5.23
C TYR A 52 -9.45 -6.81 5.12
N ASP A 53 -10.19 -6.56 6.20
CA ASP A 53 -11.65 -6.70 6.24
C ASP A 53 -12.34 -5.56 5.48
N GLU A 54 -11.88 -4.32 5.67
CA GLU A 54 -12.39 -3.14 4.98
C GLU A 54 -12.06 -3.21 3.48
N MET A 55 -10.83 -3.61 3.13
CA MET A 55 -10.46 -3.83 1.74
C MET A 55 -11.30 -4.93 1.08
N ALA A 56 -11.64 -5.99 1.82
CA ALA A 56 -12.51 -7.05 1.33
C ALA A 56 -13.92 -6.54 1.02
N ASP A 57 -14.46 -5.66 1.88
CA ASP A 57 -15.77 -5.04 1.63
C ASP A 57 -15.73 -4.07 0.44
N VAL A 58 -14.70 -3.23 0.35
CA VAL A 58 -14.53 -2.25 -0.74
C VAL A 58 -14.38 -2.95 -2.09
N LEU A 59 -13.52 -3.96 -2.16
CA LEU A 59 -13.24 -4.72 -3.38
C LEU A 59 -14.28 -5.82 -3.64
N LYS A 60 -15.26 -6.00 -2.74
CA LYS A 60 -16.29 -7.06 -2.78
C LYS A 60 -15.72 -8.45 -3.03
N ILE A 61 -14.59 -8.76 -2.40
CA ILE A 61 -13.92 -10.07 -2.45
C ILE A 61 -13.69 -10.62 -1.06
N SER A 62 -13.38 -11.92 -0.95
CA SER A 62 -13.05 -12.51 0.34
C SER A 62 -11.75 -11.94 0.92
N ARG A 63 -11.70 -11.74 2.24
CA ARG A 63 -10.48 -11.38 2.98
C ARG A 63 -9.29 -12.28 2.68
N VAL A 64 -9.54 -13.57 2.43
CA VAL A 64 -8.49 -14.52 2.05
C VAL A 64 -7.86 -14.15 0.71
N THR A 65 -8.67 -13.69 -0.25
CA THR A 65 -8.22 -13.21 -1.56
C THR A 65 -7.44 -11.91 -1.42
N VAL A 66 -7.93 -10.94 -0.64
CA VAL A 66 -7.19 -9.69 -0.35
C VAL A 66 -5.81 -9.99 0.23
N ARG A 67 -5.73 -10.89 1.22
CA ARG A 67 -4.45 -11.26 1.83
C ARG A 67 -3.50 -11.87 0.79
N ARG A 68 -3.99 -12.76 -0.06
CA ARG A 68 -3.17 -13.38 -1.13
C ARG A 68 -2.68 -12.35 -2.15
N ASP A 69 -3.56 -11.44 -2.56
CA ASP A 69 -3.21 -10.36 -3.49
C ASP A 69 -2.19 -9.40 -2.89
N TRP A 70 -2.33 -9.06 -1.61
CA TRP A 70 -1.37 -8.25 -0.87
C TRP A 70 0.01 -8.92 -0.78
N GLU A 71 0.06 -10.19 -0.38
CA GLU A 71 1.32 -10.95 -0.27
C GLU A 71 2.03 -11.03 -1.63
N PHE A 72 1.27 -11.29 -2.71
CA PHE A 72 1.81 -11.27 -4.07
C PHE A 72 2.33 -9.89 -4.44
N ALA A 73 1.54 -8.84 -4.21
CA ALA A 73 1.92 -7.48 -4.57
C ALA A 73 3.18 -7.04 -3.82
N ARG A 74 3.28 -7.35 -2.52
CA ARG A 74 4.46 -7.07 -1.72
C ARG A 74 5.70 -7.83 -2.22
N ALA A 75 5.56 -9.10 -2.56
CA ALA A 75 6.65 -9.89 -3.13
C ALA A 75 7.08 -9.39 -4.52
N TRP A 76 6.11 -8.97 -5.34
CA TRP A 76 6.35 -8.41 -6.67
C TRP A 76 7.07 -7.06 -6.58
N LEU A 77 6.62 -6.17 -5.69
CA LEU A 77 7.26 -4.87 -5.43
C LEU A 77 8.69 -5.04 -4.91
N HIS A 78 8.92 -6.03 -4.05
CA HIS A 78 10.27 -6.35 -3.58
C HIS A 78 11.16 -6.90 -4.71
N THR A 79 10.61 -7.73 -5.59
CA THR A 79 11.34 -8.26 -6.76
C THR A 79 11.65 -7.17 -7.78
N GLY A 80 10.69 -6.28 -8.07
CA GLY A 80 10.88 -5.17 -9.01
C GLY A 80 11.97 -4.19 -8.58
N ARG A 81 12.18 -4.04 -7.26
CA ARG A 81 13.30 -3.28 -6.68
C ARG A 81 14.67 -3.93 -6.89
N MET A 82 14.71 -5.25 -7.08
CA MET A 82 15.95 -6.01 -7.31
C MET A 82 16.39 -5.99 -8.78
N THR A 83 15.53 -5.54 -9.72
CA THR A 83 15.81 -5.49 -11.16
C THR A 83 16.26 -4.12 -11.68
N LYS A 84 16.58 -3.15 -10.80
CA LYS A 84 17.32 -1.94 -11.20
C LYS A 84 18.82 -2.29 -11.23
N GLU A 85 19.25 -2.87 -12.34
CA GLU A 85 20.67 -3.00 -12.74
C GLU A 85 20.91 -2.23 -14.03
#